data_AF-A0A6I9PB42-F1
#
_entry.id   AF-A0A6I9PB42-F1
#
_cell.length_a   1.000
_cell.length_b   1.000
_cell.length_c   1.000
_cell.angle_alpha   90.00
_cell.angle_beta   90.00
_cell.angle_gamma   90.00
#
_symmetry.space_group_name_H-M   'P 1'
#
loop_
_entity.id
_entity.type
_entity.pdbx_description
1 polymer ?
#
loop_
_entity_poly.entity_id
_entity_poly.type
_entity_poly.pdbx_seq_one_letter_code
_entity_poly.pdbx_strand_id
1 'polypeptide(L)'
;FDTSPPCLTPLPHPSVSLPSPQGTHNLYGHYPFFLCLEDESGKSFGVFLMNSNAMEVTLQPAPAVTFRTIGGVLDFYILFGDTPEQVVQEFLELIGRPVIPPYWSLGFQLSRWNYGSLKEVKDTVERNRAAGIPYDVQYTDIDYMEDKKDFTYDKVNFNELPQFADYLHEKGQKYILILDPAVATSKRVGGAPYEAFDRGTAQKAWITDSDGETPLLGESLFLLRYLGKTNVERKQTDRDDVVLSGRTVDVSPV
;
A
#
# COMPACT_ATOMS: atom_id res chain seq x y z
N PHE A 1 33.63 -2.71 30.92
CA PHE A 1 32.25 -3.17 31.11
C PHE A 1 31.39 -2.33 30.20
N ASP A 2 31.11 -2.86 29.02
CA ASP A 2 30.14 -2.26 28.11
C ASP A 2 28.76 -2.48 28.75
N THR A 3 28.09 -1.39 29.11
CA THR A 3 26.77 -1.39 29.77
C THR A 3 25.66 -1.13 28.78
N SER A 4 26.00 -1.14 27.48
CA SER A 4 25.06 -0.88 26.41
C SER A 4 24.13 -2.06 26.23
N PRO A 5 22.82 -1.83 26.02
CA PRO A 5 21.91 -2.93 25.75
C PRO A 5 22.32 -3.66 24.45
N PRO A 6 22.28 -5.00 24.42
CA PRO A 6 22.78 -5.85 23.34
C PRO A 6 22.06 -5.59 22.00
N CYS A 7 20.84 -5.06 22.04
CA CYS A 7 20.08 -4.62 20.86
C CYS A 7 20.75 -3.49 20.05
N LEU A 8 21.64 -2.71 20.67
CA LEU A 8 22.33 -1.59 20.03
C LEU A 8 23.84 -1.88 19.87
N THR A 9 24.34 -2.97 20.47
CA THR A 9 25.71 -3.42 20.22
C THR A 9 25.78 -4.11 18.85
N PRO A 10 26.77 -3.79 18.00
CA PRO A 10 26.96 -4.54 16.77
C PRO A 10 27.29 -6.00 17.11
N LEU A 11 26.40 -6.93 16.76
CA LEU A 11 26.72 -8.36 16.83
C LEU A 11 27.97 -8.65 15.97
N PRO A 12 28.87 -9.56 16.38
CA PRO A 12 30.02 -9.97 15.57
C PRO A 12 29.63 -10.85 14.36
N HIS A 13 28.33 -10.99 14.09
CA HIS A 13 27.79 -11.67 12.93
C HIS A 13 27.38 -10.63 11.89
N PRO A 14 27.56 -10.92 10.58
CA PRO A 14 27.22 -9.97 9.53
C PRO A 14 25.81 -9.47 9.81
N SER A 15 25.71 -8.16 10.08
CA SER A 15 24.48 -7.45 10.23
C SER A 15 23.56 -7.90 9.11
N VAL A 16 22.48 -8.60 9.45
CA VAL A 16 21.35 -8.71 8.56
C VAL A 16 20.64 -7.35 8.63
N SER A 17 21.32 -6.30 8.15
CA SER A 17 20.62 -5.36 7.29
C SER A 17 20.04 -6.26 6.22
N LEU A 18 18.73 -6.43 6.13
CA LEU A 18 18.15 -6.96 4.90
C LEU A 18 18.38 -5.85 3.88
N PRO A 19 19.46 -5.85 3.07
CA PRO A 19 19.54 -4.85 2.04
C PRO A 19 18.44 -5.29 1.08
N SER A 20 17.51 -4.40 0.74
CA SER A 20 16.82 -4.64 -0.53
C SER A 20 17.93 -4.86 -1.57
N PRO A 21 17.76 -5.76 -2.55
CA PRO A 21 18.76 -5.95 -3.62
C PRO A 21 19.13 -4.65 -4.38
N GLN A 22 18.44 -3.55 -4.08
CA GLN A 22 18.55 -2.22 -4.68
C GLN A 22 19.12 -1.14 -3.74
N GLY A 23 19.47 -1.44 -2.48
CA GLY A 23 20.03 -0.46 -1.51
C GLY A 23 19.07 -0.02 -0.40
N THR A 24 19.36 1.11 0.26
CA THR A 24 18.61 1.69 1.40
C THR A 24 17.56 2.71 0.97
N HIS A 25 16.77 2.39 -0.07
CA HIS A 25 15.69 3.27 -0.54
C HIS A 25 14.47 3.18 0.38
N ASN A 26 13.79 4.31 0.59
CA ASN A 26 12.46 4.32 1.18
C ASN A 26 11.48 3.54 0.29
N LEU A 27 10.57 2.80 0.91
CA LEU A 27 9.52 2.03 0.25
C LEU A 27 8.14 2.67 0.52
N TYR A 28 7.07 1.89 0.45
CA TYR A 28 5.69 2.39 0.53
C TYR A 28 5.25 2.88 1.91
N GLY A 29 5.80 2.29 2.98
CA GLY A 29 5.37 2.51 4.36
C GLY A 29 6.25 3.47 5.15
N HIS A 30 5.66 4.08 6.17
CA HIS A 30 6.34 5.00 7.09
C HIS A 30 6.10 4.55 8.54
N TYR A 31 7.07 3.85 9.12
CA TYR A 31 6.96 3.21 10.44
C TYR A 31 8.15 3.55 11.33
N PRO A 32 8.18 4.75 11.96
CA PRO A 32 9.27 5.21 12.81
C PRO A 32 9.19 4.60 14.23
N PHE A 33 9.05 3.28 14.32
CA PHE A 33 9.06 2.49 15.56
C PHE A 33 10.19 1.46 15.52
N PHE A 34 10.90 1.29 16.63
CA PHE A 34 11.80 0.16 16.83
C PHE A 34 11.66 -0.42 18.24
N LEU A 35 12.06 -1.68 18.38
CA LEU A 35 12.10 -2.41 19.64
C LEU A 35 13.53 -2.82 19.95
N CYS A 36 13.91 -2.71 21.23
CA CYS A 36 15.17 -3.17 21.78
C CYS A 36 14.90 -4.22 22.87
N LEU A 37 15.54 -5.38 22.75
CA LEU A 37 15.70 -6.36 23.83
C LEU A 37 16.93 -6.00 24.66
N GLU A 38 16.74 -5.78 25.96
CA GLU A 38 17.78 -5.27 26.87
C GLU A 38 18.76 -6.36 27.32
N ASP A 39 18.32 -7.60 27.48
CA ASP A 39 19.16 -8.75 27.84
C ASP A 39 18.36 -10.07 27.78
N GLU A 40 18.97 -11.17 28.22
CA GLU A 40 18.36 -12.50 28.28
C GLU A 40 17.21 -12.61 29.30
N SER A 41 16.98 -11.60 30.15
CA SER A 41 15.83 -11.60 31.07
C SER A 41 14.50 -11.38 30.36
N GLY A 42 14.53 -10.90 29.11
CA GLY A 42 13.35 -10.59 28.30
C GLY A 42 12.92 -9.12 28.36
N LYS A 43 13.43 -8.36 29.33
CA LYS A 43 13.13 -6.93 29.47
C LYS A 43 13.44 -6.19 28.18
N SER A 44 12.49 -5.39 27.74
CA SER A 44 12.53 -4.74 26.44
C SER A 44 11.92 -3.35 26.53
N PHE A 45 12.35 -2.48 25.61
CA PHE A 45 11.69 -1.20 25.38
C PHE A 45 11.51 -0.93 23.90
N GLY A 46 10.52 -0.10 23.57
CA GLY A 46 10.25 0.39 22.23
C GLY A 46 10.32 1.91 22.18
N VAL A 47 10.74 2.45 21.04
CA VAL A 47 10.73 3.90 20.79
C VAL A 47 9.96 4.16 19.51
N PHE A 48 8.97 5.04 19.61
CA PHE A 48 8.18 5.50 18.48
C PHE A 48 8.26 7.02 18.37
N LEU A 49 8.54 7.53 17.16
CA LEU A 49 8.48 8.95 16.86
C LEU A 49 7.20 9.24 16.05
N MET A 50 6.23 9.91 16.67
CA MET A 50 5.00 10.33 15.99
C MET A 50 5.29 11.54 15.09
N ASN A 51 5.82 11.27 13.89
CA ASN A 51 6.13 12.29 12.88
C ASN A 51 5.98 11.69 11.48
N SER A 52 5.26 12.38 10.59
CA SER A 52 4.99 11.94 9.21
C SER A 52 5.82 12.64 8.13
N ASN A 53 6.71 13.56 8.51
CA ASN A 53 7.60 14.23 7.57
C ASN A 53 8.69 13.25 7.10
N ALA A 54 9.27 13.53 5.93
CA ALA A 54 10.41 12.76 5.45
C ALA A 54 11.53 12.77 6.51
N MET A 55 12.04 11.58 6.82
CA MET A 55 13.05 11.40 7.84
C MET A 55 14.05 10.31 7.45
N GLU A 56 15.20 10.36 8.09
CA GLU A 56 16.15 9.25 8.11
C GLU A 56 16.40 8.80 9.55
N VAL A 57 16.69 7.51 9.69
CA VAL A 57 17.08 6.88 10.95
C VAL A 57 18.47 6.29 10.74
N THR A 58 19.46 6.83 11.46
CA THR A 58 20.85 6.37 11.38
C THR A 58 21.20 5.56 12.62
N LEU A 59 21.65 4.33 12.42
CA LEU A 59 22.24 3.49 13.45
C LEU A 59 23.75 3.74 13.50
N GLN A 60 24.30 3.95 14.69
CA GLN A 60 25.71 4.22 14.89
C GLN A 60 26.42 3.03 15.56
N PRO A 61 27.75 2.89 15.41
CA PRO A 61 28.52 1.83 16.08
C PRO A 61 28.57 2.00 17.60
N ALA A 62 28.55 3.25 18.07
CA ALA A 62 28.13 3.51 19.44
C ALA A 62 26.63 3.19 19.49
N PRO A 63 26.15 2.36 20.42
CA PRO A 63 24.77 1.89 20.50
C PRO A 63 23.78 3.06 20.58
N ALA A 64 23.44 3.62 19.43
CA ALA A 64 22.76 4.89 19.32
C ALA A 64 21.98 4.96 18.00
N VAL A 65 20.79 5.53 18.12
CA VAL A 65 19.87 5.79 17.02
C VAL A 65 19.71 7.29 16.90
N THR A 66 19.84 7.83 15.69
CA THR A 66 19.60 9.26 15.42
C THR A 66 18.45 9.40 14.44
N PHE A 67 17.40 10.08 14.87
CA PHE A 67 16.30 10.52 14.00
C PHE A 67 16.61 11.91 13.47
N ARG A 68 16.54 12.08 12.14
CA ARG A 68 16.63 13.39 11.48
C ARG A 68 15.41 13.55 10.59
N THR A 69 14.50 14.45 10.98
CA THR A 69 13.28 14.78 10.22
C THR A 69 13.39 16.20 9.66
N ILE A 70 12.76 16.45 8.51
CA ILE A 70 12.78 17.77 7.86
C ILE A 70 11.66 18.71 8.32
N GLY A 71 10.78 18.27 9.23
CA GLY A 71 9.66 19.07 9.69
C GLY A 71 8.86 18.42 10.81
N GLY A 72 7.76 19.09 11.19
CA GLY A 72 6.91 18.67 12.30
C GLY A 72 7.55 18.92 13.67
N VAL A 73 7.25 18.03 14.62
CA VAL A 73 7.75 18.07 15.99
C VAL A 73 8.43 16.75 16.36
N LEU A 74 9.20 16.75 17.45
CA LEU A 74 9.79 15.55 18.04
C LEU A 74 8.86 15.04 19.15
N ASP A 75 7.84 14.27 18.77
CA ASP A 75 6.89 13.64 19.68
C ASP A 75 7.26 12.16 19.89
N PHE A 76 7.95 11.86 20.99
CA PHE A 76 8.49 10.52 21.28
C PHE A 76 7.68 9.78 22.33
N TYR A 77 7.44 8.51 22.06
CA TYR A 77 6.89 7.54 23.01
C TYR A 77 7.94 6.49 23.32
N ILE A 78 8.16 6.24 24.61
CA ILE A 78 9.04 5.17 25.10
C ILE A 78 8.16 4.19 25.85
N LEU A 79 8.18 2.94 25.40
CA LEU A 79 7.28 1.89 25.84
C LEU A 79 8.12 0.79 26.50
N PHE A 80 7.73 0.31 27.66
CA PHE A 80 8.48 -0.71 28.40
C PHE A 80 7.66 -2.00 28.52
N GLY A 81 8.35 -3.14 28.56
CA GLY A 81 7.72 -4.44 28.80
C GLY A 81 8.70 -5.43 29.42
N ASP A 82 8.17 -6.37 30.20
CA ASP A 82 8.95 -7.50 30.73
C ASP A 82 9.30 -8.52 29.63
N THR A 83 8.65 -8.42 28.47
CA THR A 83 8.95 -9.20 27.25
C THR A 83 8.86 -8.33 25.99
N PRO A 84 9.50 -8.72 24.87
CA PRO A 84 9.33 -8.04 23.58
C PRO A 84 7.85 -7.95 23.15
N GLU A 85 7.08 -9.01 23.37
CA GLU A 85 5.65 -9.03 23.04
C GLU A 85 4.85 -8.00 23.83
N GLN A 86 5.19 -7.74 25.10
CA GLN A 86 4.52 -6.70 25.88
C GLN A 86 4.81 -5.31 25.31
N VAL A 87 6.04 -5.02 24.85
CA VAL A 87 6.35 -3.76 24.17
C VAL A 87 5.49 -3.58 22.90
N VAL A 88 5.31 -4.64 22.13
CA VAL A 88 4.41 -4.61 20.96
C VAL A 88 2.96 -4.38 21.38
N GLN A 89 2.50 -4.97 22.48
CA GLN A 89 1.15 -4.74 23.01
C GLN A 89 0.94 -3.28 23.44
N GLU A 90 1.90 -2.68 24.15
CA GLU A 90 1.88 -1.27 24.54
C GLU A 90 1.88 -0.35 23.30
N PHE A 91 2.68 -0.68 22.29
CA PHE A 91 2.69 0.08 21.04
C PHE A 91 1.34 0.03 20.33
N LEU A 92 0.73 -1.15 20.23
CA LEU A 92 -0.58 -1.31 19.59
C LEU A 92 -1.75 -0.75 20.43
N GLU A 93 -1.60 -0.63 21.75
CA GLU A 93 -2.54 0.12 22.58
C GLU A 93 -2.49 1.62 22.26
N LEU A 94 -1.28 2.15 22.03
CA LEU A 94 -1.08 3.55 21.66
C LEU A 94 -1.60 3.89 20.26
N ILE A 95 -1.25 3.11 19.23
CA ILE A 95 -1.54 3.45 17.82
C ILE A 95 -2.84 2.84 17.28
N GLY A 96 -3.51 2.01 18.08
CA GLY A 96 -4.69 1.26 17.67
C GLY A 96 -4.37 -0.18 17.30
N ARG A 97 -5.16 -1.10 17.86
CA ARG A 97 -5.00 -2.54 17.66
C ARG A 97 -5.46 -2.97 16.26
N PRO A 98 -4.84 -4.01 15.68
CA PRO A 98 -5.26 -4.52 14.37
C PRO A 98 -6.71 -5.01 14.43
N VAL A 99 -7.44 -4.80 13.34
CA VAL A 99 -8.78 -5.37 13.17
C VAL A 99 -8.70 -6.89 13.05
N ILE A 100 -9.73 -7.60 13.54
CA ILE A 100 -9.85 -9.04 13.31
C ILE A 100 -10.23 -9.23 11.83
N PRO A 101 -9.39 -9.92 11.04
CA PRO A 101 -9.69 -10.14 9.63
C PRO A 101 -10.86 -11.13 9.47
N PRO A 102 -11.65 -11.03 8.39
CA PRO A 102 -12.65 -12.05 8.11
C PRO A 102 -11.96 -13.39 7.87
N TYR A 103 -12.52 -14.48 8.40
CA TYR A 103 -11.84 -15.78 8.40
C TYR A 103 -11.35 -16.25 7.03
N TRP A 104 -12.13 -16.00 5.96
CA TRP A 104 -11.77 -16.38 4.59
C TRP A 104 -10.47 -15.70 4.09
N SER A 105 -10.08 -14.56 4.65
CA SER A 105 -8.85 -13.87 4.22
C SER A 105 -7.58 -14.53 4.75
N LEU A 106 -7.71 -15.50 5.67
CA LEU A 106 -6.60 -16.36 6.09
C LEU A 106 -6.35 -17.51 5.11
N GLY A 107 -7.27 -17.74 4.17
CA GLY A 107 -7.13 -18.71 3.09
C GLY A 107 -6.13 -18.27 2.02
N PHE A 108 -5.72 -19.22 1.16
CA PHE A 108 -4.79 -18.93 0.08
C PHE A 108 -5.45 -18.05 -0.99
N GLN A 109 -4.68 -17.09 -1.49
CA GLN A 109 -5.17 -16.07 -2.42
C GLN A 109 -4.27 -16.03 -3.65
N LEU A 110 -4.88 -15.94 -4.83
CA LEU A 110 -4.17 -15.99 -6.10
C LEU A 110 -4.38 -14.69 -6.87
N SER A 111 -3.28 -14.13 -7.35
CA SER A 111 -3.26 -12.88 -8.09
C SER A 111 -2.17 -12.90 -9.15
N ARG A 112 -2.34 -12.05 -10.15
CA ARG A 112 -1.36 -11.71 -11.15
C ARG A 112 -1.76 -10.37 -11.73
N TRP A 113 -0.76 -9.52 -11.95
CA TRP A 113 -0.93 -8.39 -12.85
C TRP A 113 -1.03 -8.87 -14.30
N ASN A 114 -2.10 -8.46 -14.98
CA ASN A 114 -2.31 -8.68 -16.41
C ASN A 114 -2.54 -10.15 -16.78
N TYR A 115 -3.68 -10.70 -16.34
CA TYR A 115 -4.22 -11.91 -16.96
C TYR A 115 -4.64 -11.64 -18.41
N GLY A 116 -5.06 -10.40 -18.70
CA GLY A 116 -5.35 -9.88 -20.04
C GLY A 116 -6.74 -10.22 -20.57
N SER A 117 -7.41 -11.23 -20.00
CA SER A 117 -8.83 -11.51 -20.28
C SER A 117 -9.46 -12.34 -19.16
N LEU A 118 -10.78 -12.28 -19.05
CA LEU A 118 -11.54 -13.10 -18.10
C LEU A 118 -11.42 -14.59 -18.41
N LYS A 119 -11.18 -14.97 -19.67
CA LYS A 119 -10.93 -16.37 -20.05
C LYS A 119 -9.69 -16.91 -19.33
N GLU A 120 -8.57 -16.19 -19.35
CA GLU A 120 -7.34 -16.63 -18.68
C GLU A 120 -7.51 -16.68 -17.15
N VAL A 121 -8.31 -15.77 -16.58
CA VAL A 121 -8.69 -15.84 -15.15
C VAL A 121 -9.46 -17.13 -14.86
N LYS A 122 -10.50 -17.44 -15.64
CA LYS A 122 -11.30 -18.68 -15.50
C LYS A 122 -10.42 -19.93 -15.64
N ASP A 123 -9.58 -20.00 -16.66
CA ASP A 123 -8.66 -21.12 -16.88
C ASP A 123 -7.67 -21.27 -15.71
N THR A 124 -7.22 -20.16 -15.13
CA THR A 124 -6.37 -20.15 -13.94
C THR A 124 -7.09 -20.69 -12.71
N VAL A 125 -8.34 -20.28 -12.48
CA VAL A 125 -9.14 -20.78 -11.35
C VAL A 125 -9.34 -22.29 -11.48
N GLU A 126 -9.79 -22.75 -12.64
CA GLU A 126 -10.13 -24.16 -12.85
C GLU A 126 -8.92 -25.08 -12.77
N ARG A 127 -7.75 -24.68 -13.31
CA ARG A 127 -6.54 -25.52 -13.21
C ARG A 127 -6.04 -25.67 -11.77
N ASN A 128 -6.16 -24.62 -10.94
CA ASN A 128 -5.75 -24.70 -9.52
C ASN A 128 -6.73 -25.54 -8.70
N ARG A 129 -8.04 -25.43 -8.97
CA ARG A 129 -9.06 -26.31 -8.37
C ARG A 129 -8.88 -27.77 -8.77
N ALA A 130 -8.62 -28.03 -10.05
CA ALA A 130 -8.35 -29.38 -10.55
C ALA A 130 -7.09 -30.01 -9.93
N ALA A 131 -6.10 -29.18 -9.58
CA ALA A 131 -4.91 -29.61 -8.84
C ALA A 131 -5.14 -29.83 -7.34
N GLY A 132 -6.34 -29.55 -6.82
CA GLY A 132 -6.69 -29.71 -5.41
C GLY A 132 -6.04 -28.69 -4.48
N ILE A 133 -5.64 -27.52 -4.99
CA ILE A 133 -5.04 -26.45 -4.18
C ILE A 133 -6.14 -25.80 -3.33
N PRO A 134 -6.01 -25.75 -1.98
CA PRO A 134 -6.89 -24.96 -1.13
C PRO A 134 -6.80 -23.49 -1.55
N TYR A 135 -7.91 -22.91 -1.99
CA TYR A 135 -7.90 -21.64 -2.70
C TYR A 135 -9.19 -20.86 -2.45
N ASP A 136 -9.10 -19.78 -1.67
CA ASP A 136 -10.25 -19.04 -1.18
C ASP A 136 -10.53 -17.74 -1.96
N VAL A 137 -9.50 -17.06 -2.48
CA VAL A 137 -9.66 -15.67 -2.98
C VAL A 137 -8.99 -15.43 -4.33
N GLN A 138 -9.78 -15.13 -5.37
CA GLN A 138 -9.24 -14.64 -6.65
C GLN A 138 -9.16 -13.12 -6.65
N TYR A 139 -7.99 -12.59 -7.00
CA TYR A 139 -7.82 -11.18 -7.32
C TYR A 139 -7.96 -10.93 -8.82
N THR A 140 -8.39 -9.73 -9.22
CA THR A 140 -8.09 -9.23 -10.56
C THR A 140 -7.52 -7.83 -10.46
N ASP A 141 -6.37 -7.68 -11.11
CA ASP A 141 -5.59 -6.45 -11.19
C ASP A 141 -6.18 -5.51 -12.27
N ILE A 142 -5.55 -4.36 -12.51
CA ILE A 142 -6.07 -3.26 -13.34
C ILE A 142 -6.51 -3.65 -14.77
N ASP A 143 -6.15 -4.85 -15.26
CA ASP A 143 -6.60 -5.36 -16.56
C ASP A 143 -8.09 -5.67 -16.64
N TYR A 144 -8.82 -5.80 -15.51
CA TYR A 144 -10.29 -5.89 -15.56
C TYR A 144 -10.96 -4.59 -15.97
N MET A 145 -10.32 -3.44 -15.71
CA MET A 145 -10.91 -2.10 -15.86
C MET A 145 -10.96 -1.67 -17.33
N GLU A 146 -11.94 -0.85 -17.71
CA GLU A 146 -11.93 -0.17 -19.01
C GLU A 146 -10.84 0.92 -19.00
N ASP A 147 -9.82 0.77 -19.85
CA ASP A 147 -8.67 1.69 -19.93
C ASP A 147 -8.04 2.03 -18.55
N LYS A 148 -8.03 1.08 -17.62
CA LYS A 148 -7.51 1.23 -16.24
C LYS A 148 -8.18 2.36 -15.44
N LYS A 149 -9.46 2.62 -15.71
CA LYS A 149 -10.29 3.57 -14.96
C LYS A 149 -11.04 2.84 -13.84
N ASP A 150 -10.87 3.29 -12.60
CA ASP A 150 -11.59 2.74 -11.45
C ASP A 150 -13.11 2.72 -11.65
N PHE A 151 -13.77 1.79 -10.96
CA PHE A 151 -15.24 1.62 -10.99
C PHE A 151 -15.80 1.29 -12.39
N THR A 152 -14.96 0.79 -13.30
CA THR A 152 -15.35 0.28 -14.61
C THR A 152 -14.88 -1.16 -14.80
N TYR A 153 -15.39 -1.83 -15.83
CA TYR A 153 -14.76 -3.05 -16.31
C TYR A 153 -14.84 -3.13 -17.84
N ASP A 154 -13.82 -3.75 -18.45
CA ASP A 154 -13.69 -3.93 -19.89
C ASP A 154 -14.81 -4.83 -20.43
N LYS A 155 -15.67 -4.23 -21.26
CA LYS A 155 -16.86 -4.90 -21.83
C LYS A 155 -16.54 -5.84 -22.99
N VAL A 156 -15.27 -5.93 -23.41
CA VAL A 156 -14.77 -6.82 -24.45
C VAL A 156 -14.05 -8.01 -23.79
N ASN A 157 -12.96 -7.76 -23.04
CA ASN A 157 -12.13 -8.83 -22.47
C ASN A 157 -12.67 -9.41 -21.16
N PHE A 158 -13.53 -8.66 -20.47
CA PHE A 158 -14.12 -9.01 -19.18
C PHE A 158 -15.66 -8.90 -19.20
N ASN A 159 -16.28 -9.11 -20.36
CA ASN A 159 -17.72 -8.94 -20.57
C ASN A 159 -18.63 -9.69 -19.57
N GLU A 160 -18.21 -10.87 -19.10
CA GLU A 160 -18.92 -11.73 -18.14
C GLU A 160 -18.42 -11.60 -16.68
N LEU A 161 -17.77 -10.49 -16.33
CA LEU A 161 -17.20 -10.29 -14.99
C LEU A 161 -18.22 -10.50 -13.86
N PRO A 162 -19.46 -9.98 -13.93
CA PRO A 162 -20.45 -10.21 -12.88
C PRO A 162 -20.80 -11.70 -12.71
N GLN A 163 -21.01 -12.43 -13.80
CA GLN A 163 -21.34 -13.85 -13.77
C GLN A 163 -20.17 -14.68 -13.22
N PHE A 164 -18.93 -14.26 -13.50
CA PHE A 164 -17.75 -14.91 -12.92
C PHE A 164 -17.66 -14.68 -11.40
N ALA A 165 -17.98 -13.48 -10.91
CA ALA A 165 -18.05 -13.21 -9.47
C ALA A 165 -19.11 -14.10 -8.79
N ASP A 166 -20.31 -14.21 -9.37
CA ASP A 166 -21.37 -15.11 -8.89
C ASP A 166 -20.90 -16.57 -8.87
N TYR A 167 -20.20 -17.00 -9.92
CA TYR A 167 -19.62 -18.34 -10.01
C TYR A 167 -18.59 -18.61 -8.90
N LEU A 168 -17.72 -17.65 -8.58
CA LEU A 168 -16.78 -17.79 -7.46
C LEU A 168 -17.52 -17.93 -6.13
N HIS A 169 -18.56 -17.11 -5.90
CA HIS A 169 -19.37 -17.19 -4.69
C HIS A 169 -20.11 -18.53 -4.55
N GLU A 170 -20.67 -19.07 -5.64
CA GLU A 170 -21.33 -20.39 -5.66
C GLU A 170 -20.37 -21.50 -5.22
N LYS A 171 -19.08 -21.37 -5.56
CA LYS A 171 -18.03 -22.33 -5.22
C LYS A 171 -17.35 -22.02 -3.87
N GLY A 172 -17.90 -21.10 -3.08
CA GLY A 172 -17.40 -20.75 -1.75
C GLY A 172 -16.16 -19.84 -1.75
N GLN A 173 -15.74 -19.34 -2.90
CA GLN A 173 -14.61 -18.41 -3.01
C GLN A 173 -15.04 -16.94 -2.90
N LYS A 174 -14.05 -16.06 -2.71
CA LYS A 174 -14.20 -14.60 -2.71
C LYS A 174 -13.52 -13.99 -3.92
N TYR A 175 -14.03 -12.84 -4.34
CA TYR A 175 -13.48 -12.07 -5.44
C TYR A 175 -13.06 -10.70 -4.96
N ILE A 176 -11.81 -10.32 -5.22
CA ILE A 176 -11.26 -9.02 -4.83
C ILE A 176 -10.75 -8.30 -6.08
N LEU A 177 -11.14 -7.05 -6.22
CA LEU A 177 -10.72 -6.16 -7.30
C LEU A 177 -9.76 -5.13 -6.73
N ILE A 178 -8.69 -4.83 -7.47
CA ILE A 178 -7.86 -3.66 -7.16
C ILE A 178 -8.65 -2.37 -7.44
N LEU A 179 -8.34 -1.33 -6.66
CA LEU A 179 -8.75 0.04 -6.90
C LEU A 179 -7.53 0.93 -6.66
N ASP A 180 -7.35 1.91 -7.53
CA ASP A 180 -6.29 2.91 -7.41
C ASP A 180 -6.86 4.24 -6.84
N PRO A 181 -6.03 5.11 -6.24
CA PRO A 181 -6.49 6.40 -5.73
C PRO A 181 -6.57 7.49 -6.80
N ALA A 182 -5.94 7.27 -7.97
CA ALA A 182 -5.81 8.25 -9.04
C ALA A 182 -6.94 8.09 -10.06
N VAL A 183 -7.74 9.12 -10.24
CA VAL A 183 -8.91 9.12 -11.11
C VAL A 183 -8.56 9.81 -12.43
N ALA A 184 -8.74 9.10 -13.55
CA ALA A 184 -8.57 9.68 -14.88
C ALA A 184 -9.50 10.89 -15.11
N THR A 185 -8.96 11.92 -15.76
CA THR A 185 -9.73 13.11 -16.18
C THR A 185 -10.40 12.91 -17.54
N SER A 186 -9.97 11.90 -18.30
CA SER A 186 -10.51 11.60 -19.62
C SER A 186 -11.85 10.88 -19.56
N LYS A 187 -12.63 11.05 -20.63
CA LYS A 187 -13.91 10.36 -20.82
C LYS A 187 -13.69 8.85 -21.00
N ARG A 188 -14.78 8.10 -20.85
CA ARG A 188 -14.83 6.67 -21.14
C ARG A 188 -14.82 6.39 -22.64
N VAL A 189 -14.64 5.12 -23.00
CA VAL A 189 -14.66 4.65 -24.39
C VAL A 189 -15.95 5.12 -25.08
N GLY A 190 -15.81 5.58 -26.33
CA GLY A 190 -16.93 6.14 -27.09
C GLY A 190 -17.35 7.55 -26.66
N GLY A 191 -16.56 8.23 -25.82
CA GLY A 191 -16.85 9.59 -25.36
C GLY A 191 -17.93 9.66 -24.28
N ALA A 192 -18.23 8.54 -23.62
CA ALA A 192 -19.19 8.49 -22.53
C ALA A 192 -18.66 9.22 -21.27
N PRO A 193 -19.54 9.79 -20.43
CA PRO A 193 -19.14 10.40 -19.17
C PRO A 193 -18.40 9.42 -18.25
N TYR A 194 -17.42 9.93 -17.49
CA TYR A 194 -16.75 9.16 -16.45
C TYR A 194 -17.22 9.65 -15.08
N GLU A 195 -18.30 9.04 -14.59
CA GLU A 195 -19.01 9.56 -13.43
C GLU A 195 -18.19 9.63 -12.14
N ALA A 196 -17.15 8.80 -11.99
CA ALA A 196 -16.28 8.86 -10.82
C ALA A 196 -15.54 10.21 -10.77
N PHE A 197 -15.01 10.66 -11.91
CA PHE A 197 -14.42 11.98 -12.05
C PHE A 197 -15.46 13.10 -11.92
N ASP A 198 -16.63 12.96 -12.56
CA ASP A 198 -17.67 13.99 -12.51
C ASP A 198 -18.18 14.21 -11.08
N ARG A 199 -18.44 13.12 -10.34
CA ARG A 199 -18.89 13.18 -8.94
C ARG A 199 -17.81 13.71 -8.00
N GLY A 200 -16.56 13.27 -8.18
CA GLY A 200 -15.45 13.77 -7.36
C GLY A 200 -15.22 15.28 -7.56
N THR A 201 -15.37 15.76 -8.79
CA THR A 201 -15.31 17.19 -9.12
C THR A 201 -16.47 17.97 -8.51
N ALA A 202 -17.70 17.46 -8.63
CA ALA A 202 -18.88 18.08 -8.01
C ALA A 202 -18.76 18.18 -6.47
N GLN A 203 -18.04 17.25 -5.84
CA GLN A 203 -17.78 17.24 -4.40
C GLN A 203 -16.50 17.98 -3.98
N LYS A 204 -15.73 18.55 -4.91
CA LYS A 204 -14.42 19.15 -4.64
C LYS A 204 -13.50 18.20 -3.85
N ALA A 205 -13.43 16.93 -4.27
CA ALA A 205 -12.75 15.86 -3.54
C ALA A 205 -11.24 15.71 -3.87
N TRP A 206 -10.70 16.60 -4.70
CA TRP A 206 -9.35 16.48 -5.25
C TRP A 206 -8.31 17.17 -4.37
N ILE A 207 -7.11 16.60 -4.31
CA ILE A 207 -5.92 17.32 -3.89
C ILE A 207 -5.71 18.50 -4.84
N THR A 208 -5.44 19.68 -4.30
CA THR A 208 -5.23 20.90 -5.08
C THR A 208 -3.76 21.29 -5.16
N ASP A 209 -3.42 22.11 -6.14
CA ASP A 209 -2.19 22.88 -6.17
C ASP A 209 -2.12 23.88 -5.00
N SER A 210 -0.99 24.61 -4.91
CA SER A 210 -0.73 25.58 -3.85
C SER A 210 -1.70 26.75 -3.78
N ASP A 211 -2.52 26.97 -4.82
CA ASP A 211 -3.57 27.99 -4.82
C ASP A 211 -4.79 27.58 -3.97
N GLY A 212 -4.88 26.31 -3.56
CA GLY A 212 -5.99 25.78 -2.77
C GLY A 212 -7.28 25.56 -3.56
N GLU A 213 -7.27 25.74 -4.89
CA GLU A 213 -8.46 25.69 -5.74
C GLU A 213 -8.31 24.77 -6.95
N THR A 214 -7.16 24.78 -7.61
CA THR A 214 -6.93 24.03 -8.85
C THR A 214 -6.59 22.58 -8.53
N PRO A 215 -7.31 21.56 -9.05
CA PRO A 215 -6.96 20.16 -8.84
C PRO A 215 -5.55 19.84 -9.36
N LEU A 216 -4.75 19.19 -8.52
CA LEU A 216 -3.40 18.74 -8.87
C LEU A 216 -3.48 17.64 -9.92
N LEU A 217 -2.85 17.88 -11.07
CA LEU A 217 -2.74 16.90 -12.16
C LEU A 217 -1.44 16.11 -12.04
N GLY A 218 -1.55 14.79 -12.12
CA GLY A 218 -0.43 13.88 -12.20
C GLY A 218 -0.56 12.93 -13.39
N GLU A 219 0.40 12.02 -13.50
CA GLU A 219 0.35 10.91 -14.45
C GLU A 219 0.71 9.63 -13.69
N SER A 220 -0.10 8.59 -13.85
CA SER A 220 0.22 7.28 -13.28
C SER A 220 1.25 6.59 -14.17
N LEU A 221 2.49 6.48 -13.67
CA LEU A 221 3.61 5.88 -14.40
C LEU A 221 3.36 4.40 -14.78
N PHE A 222 2.46 3.72 -14.07
CA PHE A 222 2.04 2.35 -14.37
C PHE A 222 1.31 2.24 -15.72
N LEU A 223 0.58 3.28 -16.13
CA LEU A 223 -0.06 3.36 -17.45
C LEU A 223 0.97 3.55 -18.58
N LEU A 224 2.04 4.31 -18.33
CA LEU A 224 3.05 4.67 -19.34
C LEU A 224 3.87 3.49 -19.87
N ARG A 225 4.30 2.57 -18.98
CA ARG A 225 5.08 1.39 -19.39
C ARG A 225 4.28 0.45 -20.31
N TYR A 226 2.96 0.45 -20.19
CA TYR A 226 2.08 -0.41 -20.99
C TYR A 226 1.74 0.19 -22.36
N LEU A 227 1.79 1.52 -22.49
CA LEU A 227 1.54 2.22 -23.76
C LEU A 227 2.79 2.32 -24.66
N GLY A 228 3.90 1.66 -24.30
CA GLY A 228 5.12 1.64 -25.12
C GLY A 228 5.83 2.98 -25.28
N LYS A 229 5.47 4.01 -24.48
CA LYS A 229 6.08 5.33 -24.54
C LYS A 229 7.38 5.32 -23.72
N THR A 230 8.50 4.96 -24.36
CA THR A 230 9.84 4.90 -23.73
C THR A 230 10.58 6.24 -23.68
N ASN A 231 9.98 7.35 -24.13
CA ASN A 231 10.59 8.68 -24.04
C ASN A 231 9.59 9.68 -23.44
N VAL A 232 9.84 10.11 -22.19
CA VAL A 232 9.15 11.24 -21.57
C VAL A 232 9.77 12.53 -22.13
N GLU A 233 9.44 12.86 -23.37
CA GLU A 233 9.46 14.26 -23.81
C GLU A 233 8.13 14.90 -23.40
N ARG A 234 8.22 16.02 -22.66
CA ARG A 234 7.07 16.85 -22.26
C ARG A 234 6.32 17.36 -23.50
N LYS A 235 5.31 16.62 -23.95
CA LYS A 235 4.22 17.16 -24.76
C LYS A 235 2.90 16.79 -24.08
N GLN A 236 2.22 17.85 -23.63
CA GLN A 236 1.01 17.88 -22.79
C GLN A 236 -0.25 17.34 -23.50
N THR A 237 -0.22 17.12 -24.82
CA THR A 237 -1.44 17.14 -25.63
C THR A 237 -2.06 15.76 -25.93
N ASP A 238 -1.59 14.67 -25.32
CA ASP A 238 -2.05 13.31 -25.68
C ASP A 238 -1.88 12.28 -24.53
N ARG A 239 -2.06 12.74 -23.28
CA ARG A 239 -1.86 11.94 -22.07
C ARG A 239 -3.13 11.94 -21.22
N ASP A 240 -3.47 10.78 -20.67
CA ASP A 240 -4.58 10.64 -19.72
C ASP A 240 -4.12 11.19 -18.36
N ASP A 241 -4.27 12.51 -18.19
CA ASP A 241 -4.02 13.17 -16.90
C ASP A 241 -4.94 12.59 -15.83
N VAL A 242 -4.41 12.40 -14.62
CA VAL A 242 -5.15 11.90 -13.45
C VAL A 242 -5.18 12.94 -12.33
N VAL A 243 -6.25 12.91 -11.53
CA VAL A 243 -6.36 13.65 -10.27
C VAL A 243 -6.30 12.68 -9.10
N LEU A 244 -5.71 13.10 -7.98
CA LEU A 244 -5.71 12.31 -6.74
C LEU A 244 -6.85 12.75 -5.83
N SER A 245 -7.60 11.79 -5.31
CA SER A 245 -8.57 12.05 -4.25
C SER A 245 -7.85 12.27 -2.92
N GLY A 246 -8.20 13.32 -2.20
CA GLY A 246 -7.65 13.60 -0.88
C GLY A 246 -8.64 14.38 -0.03
N ARG A 247 -8.85 13.93 1.20
CA ARG A 247 -9.30 14.79 2.29
C ARG A 247 -8.19 14.81 3.32
N THR A 248 -7.81 15.99 3.78
CA THR A 248 -7.03 16.14 5.01
C THR A 248 -7.82 15.45 6.11
N VAL A 249 -7.26 14.38 6.69
CA VAL A 249 -7.80 13.82 7.92
C VAL A 249 -7.39 14.79 9.01
N ASP A 250 -8.36 15.57 9.51
CA ASP A 250 -8.18 16.38 10.69
C ASP A 250 -8.05 15.44 11.90
N VAL A 251 -6.81 15.06 12.22
CA VAL A 251 -6.45 14.44 13.50
C VAL A 251 -6.41 15.54 14.56
N SER A 252 -7.58 16.09 14.85
CA SER A 252 -7.79 16.88 16.06
C SER A 252 -7.61 15.92 17.26
N PRO A 253 -6.74 16.25 18.23
CA PRO A 253 -6.56 15.42 19.41
C PRO A 253 -7.88 15.38 20.20
N VAL A 254 -8.34 14.17 20.52
CA VAL A 254 -9.38 13.92 21.51
C VAL A 254 -8.78 14.02 22.90
#